data_AF-A0A0E4CRB8-F1
#
_entry.id   AF-A0A0E4CRB8-F1
#
_cell.length_a   1.000
_cell.length_b   1.000
_cell.length_c   1.000
_cell.angle_alpha   90.00
_cell.angle_beta   90.00
_cell.angle_gamma   90.00
#
_symmetry.space_group_name_H-M   'P 1'
#
loop_
_entity.id
_entity.type
_entity.pdbx_description
1 polymer ?
#
loop_
_entity_poly.entity_id
_entity_poly.type
_entity_poly.pdbx_seq_one_letter_code
_entity_poly.pdbx_strand_id
1 'polypeptide(L)'
;MRGACDAVGVAQASYYRRHRQSPPPQRPAPVPHTARVQPRASSAAERAAILDELHSERFVDISPAEVWATLLDEGRYAHAAVAWRH
;
A
#
# COMPACT_ATOMS: atom_id res chain seq x y z
N MET A 1 -29.04 -8.32 28.58
CA MET A 1 -28.32 -7.49 27.56
C MET A 1 -28.14 -8.22 26.23
N ARG A 2 -27.64 -9.46 26.21
CA ARG A 2 -27.45 -10.25 24.96
C ARG A 2 -28.76 -10.44 24.17
N GLY A 3 -29.83 -10.93 24.81
CA GLY A 3 -31.14 -11.06 24.14
C GLY A 3 -31.77 -9.74 23.64
N ALA A 4 -31.44 -8.60 24.26
CA ALA A 4 -31.87 -7.29 23.76
C ALA A 4 -31.06 -6.89 22.51
N CYS A 5 -29.75 -7.17 22.48
CA CYS A 5 -28.89 -6.95 21.32
C CYS A 5 -29.31 -7.82 20.12
N ASP A 6 -29.66 -9.07 20.37
CA ASP A 6 -30.15 -10.01 19.35
C ASP A 6 -31.49 -9.55 18.77
N ALA A 7 -32.42 -9.08 19.61
CA ALA A 7 -33.73 -8.59 19.19
C ALA A 7 -33.66 -7.30 18.33
N VAL A 8 -32.66 -6.45 18.53
CA VAL A 8 -32.46 -5.22 17.76
C VAL A 8 -31.42 -5.36 16.64
N GLY A 9 -30.87 -6.56 16.43
CA GLY A 9 -29.88 -6.84 15.38
C GLY A 9 -28.53 -6.13 15.56
N VAL A 10 -28.17 -5.75 16.79
CA VAL A 10 -26.91 -5.05 17.08
C VAL A 10 -25.92 -6.04 17.68
N ALA A 11 -24.70 -6.08 17.15
CA ALA A 11 -23.62 -6.87 17.78
C ALA A 11 -23.37 -6.38 19.22
N GLN A 12 -23.39 -7.29 20.19
CA GLN A 12 -23.20 -6.97 21.62
C GLN A 12 -21.93 -6.13 21.88
N ALA A 13 -20.84 -6.39 21.14
CA ALA A 13 -19.60 -5.62 21.25
C ALA A 13 -19.79 -4.15 20.86
N SER A 14 -20.61 -3.86 19.85
CA SER A 14 -20.92 -2.48 19.43
C SER A 14 -21.74 -1.74 20.48
N TYR A 15 -22.71 -2.43 21.11
CA TYR A 15 -23.48 -1.89 22.22
C TYR A 15 -22.56 -1.47 23.39
N TYR A 16 -21.68 -2.37 23.86
CA TYR A 16 -20.75 -2.03 24.94
C TYR A 16 -19.75 -0.94 24.57
N ARG A 17 -19.20 -0.94 23.34
CA ARG A 17 -18.30 0.13 22.89
C ARG A 17 -18.99 1.49 22.90
N ARG A 18 -20.28 1.55 22.52
CA ARG A 18 -21.07 2.78 22.47
C ARG A 18 -21.49 3.29 23.85
N HIS A 19 -21.80 2.38 24.78
CA HIS A 19 -22.27 2.72 26.12
C HIS A 19 -21.20 2.64 27.21
N ARG A 20 -19.94 2.45 26.81
CA ARG A 20 -18.77 2.53 27.69
C ARG A 20 -18.72 3.90 28.37
N GLN A 21 -18.69 3.91 29.71
CA GLN A 21 -18.47 5.12 30.50
C GLN A 21 -17.00 5.37 30.84
N SER A 22 -16.16 4.33 30.78
CA SER A 22 -14.72 4.48 31.02
C SER A 22 -14.05 5.26 29.88
N PRO A 23 -13.05 6.12 30.14
CA PRO A 23 -12.32 6.84 29.09
C PRO A 23 -11.75 5.87 28.05
N PRO A 24 -11.76 6.18 26.75
CA PRO A 24 -11.20 5.30 25.72
C PRO A 24 -9.72 5.01 26.00
N PRO A 25 -9.21 3.83 25.60
CA PRO A 25 -7.78 3.57 25.70
C PRO A 25 -7.01 4.63 24.90
N GLN A 26 -5.87 5.06 25.42
CA GLN A 26 -5.01 6.00 24.71
C GLN A 26 -4.58 5.35 23.39
N ARG A 27 -4.95 5.98 22.27
CA ARG A 27 -4.45 5.56 20.96
C ARG A 27 -2.97 5.94 20.87
N PRO A 28 -2.12 5.05 20.34
CA PRO A 28 -0.77 5.46 19.97
C PRO A 28 -0.85 6.61 18.96
N ALA A 29 0.10 7.53 19.04
CA ALA A 29 0.20 8.61 18.08
C ALA A 29 0.30 8.01 16.66
N PRO A 30 -0.43 8.56 15.67
CA PRO A 30 -0.30 8.11 14.30
C PRO A 30 1.15 8.22 13.83
N VAL A 31 1.70 7.15 13.26
CA VAL A 31 3.01 7.22 12.60
C VAL A 31 2.86 8.10 11.36
N PRO A 32 3.69 9.16 11.20
CA PRO A 32 3.72 10.00 10.01
C PRO A 32 3.91 9.15 8.75
N HIS A 33 3.27 9.52 7.64
CA HIS A 33 3.33 8.73 6.40
C HIS A 33 4.76 8.47 5.92
N THR A 34 5.65 9.45 6.08
CA THR A 34 7.08 9.38 5.72
C THR A 34 7.88 8.38 6.57
N ALA A 35 7.41 8.08 7.79
CA ALA A 35 8.08 7.15 8.71
C ALA A 35 7.47 5.74 8.67
N ARG A 36 6.44 5.50 7.84
CA ARG A 36 5.83 4.17 7.70
C ARG A 36 6.72 3.31 6.83
N VAL A 37 7.12 2.15 7.35
CA VAL A 37 7.73 1.10 6.54
C VAL A 37 6.68 0.58 5.57
N GLN A 38 6.97 0.68 4.28
CA GLN A 38 6.14 0.15 3.20
C GLN A 38 6.78 -1.17 2.74
N PRO A 39 6.22 -2.35 3.08
CA PRO A 39 6.83 -3.64 2.77
C PRO A 39 7.02 -3.89 1.27
N ARG A 40 6.26 -3.16 0.44
CA ARG A 40 6.32 -3.19 -1.03
C ARG A 40 6.96 -1.92 -1.62
N ALA A 41 7.66 -1.12 -0.81
CA ALA A 41 8.45 -0.03 -1.36
C ALA A 41 9.63 -0.60 -2.14
N SER A 42 9.87 -0.02 -3.32
CA SER A 42 11.09 -0.25 -4.06
C SER A 42 12.31 0.15 -3.20
N SER A 43 13.36 -0.66 -3.25
CA SER A 43 14.68 -0.34 -2.74
C SER A 43 15.31 0.82 -3.51
N ALA A 44 16.38 1.41 -2.97
CA ALA A 44 17.14 2.44 -3.67
C ALA A 44 17.77 1.90 -4.98
N ALA A 45 18.23 0.65 -4.97
CA ALA A 45 18.81 0.00 -6.14
C ALA A 45 17.77 -0.23 -7.25
N GLU A 46 16.57 -0.70 -6.90
CA GLU A 46 15.47 -0.86 -7.87
C GLU A 46 15.05 0.49 -8.46
N ARG A 47 14.98 1.55 -7.65
CA ARG A 47 14.71 2.90 -8.16
C ARG A 47 15.77 3.36 -9.16
N ALA A 48 17.04 3.14 -8.86
CA ALA A 48 18.13 3.51 -9.76
C ALA A 48 18.02 2.75 -11.10
N ALA A 49 17.83 1.43 -11.06
CA ALA A 49 17.68 0.63 -12.28
C ALA A 49 16.48 1.06 -13.14
N ILE A 50 15.34 1.38 -12.51
CA ILE A 50 14.16 1.91 -13.22
C ILE A 50 14.49 3.26 -13.87
N LEU A 51 15.16 4.16 -13.14
CA LEU A 51 15.54 5.47 -13.67
C LEU A 51 16.54 5.35 -14.83
N ASP A 52 17.51 4.45 -14.75
CA ASP A 52 18.48 4.23 -15.83
C ASP A 52 17.80 3.72 -17.11
N GLU A 53 16.84 2.79 -17.00
CA GLU A 53 16.07 2.32 -18.16
C GLU A 53 15.20 3.46 -18.75
N LEU A 54 14.49 4.21 -17.90
CA LEU A 54 13.68 5.34 -18.33
C LEU A 54 14.49 6.45 -19.01
N HIS A 55 15.78 6.60 -18.65
CA HIS A 55 16.70 7.56 -19.27
C HIS A 55 17.47 7.00 -20.48
N SER A 56 17.24 5.75 -20.88
CA SER A 56 17.90 5.18 -22.05
C SER A 56 17.47 5.89 -23.34
N GLU A 57 18.34 5.90 -24.35
CA GLU A 57 18.06 6.48 -25.67
C GLU A 57 16.77 5.92 -26.30
N ARG A 58 16.40 4.69 -25.94
CA ARG A 58 15.18 4.03 -26.39
C ARG A 58 13.90 4.73 -25.93
N PHE A 59 13.92 5.39 -24.77
CA PHE A 59 12.73 5.94 -24.11
C PHE A 59 12.78 7.46 -23.90
N VAL A 60 13.81 8.14 -24.40
CA VAL A 60 14.05 9.57 -24.19
C VAL A 60 12.88 10.48 -24.60
N ASP A 61 12.16 10.11 -25.67
CA ASP A 61 11.02 10.88 -26.21
C ASP A 61 9.66 10.23 -25.94
N ILE A 62 9.61 9.18 -25.10
CA ILE A 62 8.40 8.40 -24.85
C ILE A 62 7.82 8.78 -23.49
N SER A 63 6.50 8.94 -23.41
CA SER A 63 5.86 9.27 -22.13
C SER A 63 6.04 8.12 -21.12
N PRO A 64 6.19 8.39 -19.81
CA PRO A 64 6.37 7.33 -18.81
C PRO A 64 5.29 6.24 -18.82
N ALA A 65 4.06 6.59 -19.20
CA ALA A 65 2.95 5.63 -19.31
C ALA A 65 3.13 4.66 -20.48
N GLU A 66 3.61 5.13 -21.64
CA GLU A 66 3.90 4.30 -22.81
C GLU A 66 5.12 3.42 -22.61
N VAL A 67 6.16 3.94 -21.92
CA VAL A 67 7.30 3.12 -21.52
C VAL A 67 6.82 1.97 -20.65
N TRP A 68 5.96 2.25 -19.66
CA TRP A 68 5.42 1.24 -18.77
C TRP A 68 4.60 0.16 -19.49
N ALA A 69 3.72 0.56 -20.41
CA ALA A 69 2.94 -0.37 -21.24
C ALA A 69 3.88 -1.27 -22.07
N THR A 70 4.89 -0.68 -22.71
CA THR A 70 5.88 -1.39 -23.51
C THR A 70 6.65 -2.42 -22.67
N LEU A 71 7.14 -2.01 -21.49
CA LEU A 71 7.90 -2.91 -20.60
C LEU A 71 7.05 -4.05 -20.04
N LEU A 72 5.73 -3.84 -19.87
CA LEU A 72 4.80 -4.89 -19.49
C LEU A 72 4.52 -5.87 -20.63
N ASP A 73 4.28 -5.35 -21.83
CA ASP A 73 4.06 -6.18 -23.02
C ASP A 73 5.27 -7.08 -23.32
N GLU A 74 6.47 -6.59 -23.03
CA GLU A 74 7.72 -7.34 -23.16
C GLU A 74 8.03 -8.26 -21.96
N GLY A 75 7.21 -8.21 -20.91
CA GLY A 75 7.38 -9.02 -19.70
C GLY A 75 8.63 -8.65 -18.87
N ARG A 76 9.15 -7.42 -19.03
CA ARG A 76 10.39 -6.95 -18.37
C ARG A 76 10.15 -6.12 -17.10
N TYR A 77 8.91 -5.67 -16.85
CA TYR A 77 8.61 -4.81 -15.70
C TYR A 77 8.22 -5.60 -14.44
N ALA A 78 9.07 -5.58 -13.40
CA ALA A 78 8.78 -6.11 -12.07
C ALA A 78 8.76 -4.96 -11.03
N HIS A 79 7.59 -4.64 -10.48
CA HIS A 79 7.43 -3.49 -9.56
C HIS A 79 7.46 -3.82 -8.07
N ALA A 80 7.59 -5.10 -7.70
CA ALA A 80 7.89 -5.51 -6.34
C ALA A 80 8.29 -6.98 -6.34
N ALA A 81 9.55 -7.24 -5.94
CA ALA A 81 10.16 -8.55 -5.74
C ALA A 81 10.28 -9.44 -7.01
N VAL A 82 11.51 -9.52 -7.50
CA VAL A 82 12.09 -10.60 -8.33
C VAL A 82 12.05 -10.42 -9.86
N ALA A 83 13.29 -10.35 -10.37
CA ALA A 83 13.84 -10.70 -11.69
C ALA A 83 13.62 -9.74 -12.88
N TRP A 84 14.53 -8.76 -12.98
CA TRP A 84 15.13 -8.42 -14.27
C TRP A 84 15.80 -9.69 -14.82
N ARG A 85 15.20 -10.33 -15.83
CA ARG A 85 15.82 -11.46 -16.54
C ARG A 85 16.60 -10.92 -17.72
N HIS A 86 17.91 -11.22 -17.74
CA HIS A 86 18.76 -11.12 -18.93
C HIS A 86 18.28 -12.07 -20.04
#